data_AF-A0A1L1PAV2-F1
#
_entry.id   AF-A0A1L1PAV2-F1
#
_cell.length_a   1.000
_cell.length_b   1.000
_cell.length_c   1.000
_cell.angle_alpha   90.00
_cell.angle_beta   90.00
_cell.angle_gamma   90.00
#
_symmetry.space_group_name_H-M   'P 1'
#
loop_
_entity.id
_entity.type
_entity.pdbx_description
1 polymer ?
#
loop_
_entity_poly.entity_id
_entity_poly.type
_entity_poly.pdbx_seq_one_letter_code
_entity_poly.pdbx_strand_id
1 'polypeptide(L)' 'MPRVSDLNPTARAALPPLKVSGTTYASNPALRMLIVDGQVLQEGQDIAPGLKLESIGPRGAVIVHQGQRLRLPY' A
#
# COMPACT_ATOMS: atom_id res chain seq x y z
N MET A 1 -9.71 -9.29 -5.30
CA MET A 1 -9.38 -7.96 -4.74
C MET A 1 -9.03 -7.04 -5.90
N PRO A 2 -9.67 -5.87 -6.03
CA PRO A 2 -9.33 -4.89 -7.06
C PRO A 2 -7.89 -4.36 -6.84
N ARG A 3 -7.22 -4.04 -7.94
CA ARG A 3 -5.89 -3.44 -7.92
C ARG A 3 -6.02 -1.92 -7.97
N VAL A 4 -5.01 -1.20 -7.48
CA VAL A 4 -4.97 0.27 -7.65
C VAL A 4 -5.07 0.68 -9.12
N SER A 5 -4.49 -0.11 -10.03
CA SER A 5 -4.57 0.11 -11.48
C SER A 5 -5.95 -0.09 -12.10
N ASP A 6 -6.84 -0.80 -11.40
CA ASP A 6 -8.21 -1.12 -11.85
C ASP A 6 -9.21 0.00 -11.45
N LEU A 7 -8.77 0.95 -10.63
CA LEU A 7 -9.61 2.04 -10.16
C LEU A 7 -9.93 3.03 -11.27
N ASN A 8 -11.15 3.57 -11.20
CA ASN A 8 -11.54 4.72 -12.01
C ASN A 8 -10.60 5.92 -11.74
N PRO A 9 -10.44 6.85 -12.70
CA PRO A 9 -9.51 7.96 -12.57
C PRO A 9 -9.78 8.85 -11.35
N THR A 10 -11.04 9.00 -10.93
CA THR A 10 -11.42 9.78 -9.73
C THR A 10 -10.89 9.15 -8.44
N ALA A 11 -11.10 7.85 -8.23
CA ALA A 11 -10.59 7.12 -7.08
C ALA A 11 -9.06 7.00 -7.12
N ARG A 12 -8.48 6.86 -8.33
CA ARG A 12 -7.04 6.86 -8.52
C ARG A 12 -6.40 8.23 -8.24
N ALA A 13 -7.09 9.33 -8.52
CA ALA A 13 -6.65 10.69 -8.21
C ALA A 13 -6.77 11.03 -6.71
N ALA A 14 -7.70 10.37 -6.00
CA ALA A 14 -7.81 10.48 -4.54
C ALA A 14 -6.68 9.73 -3.81
N LEU A 15 -6.03 8.78 -4.49
CA LEU A 15 -4.85 8.12 -3.94
C LEU A 15 -3.62 9.03 -4.11
N PRO A 16 -2.74 9.13 -3.10
CA PRO A 16 -1.44 9.75 -3.26
C PRO A 16 -0.62 9.01 -4.33
N PRO A 17 0.45 9.61 -4.86
CA PRO A 17 1.38 8.91 -5.74
C PRO A 17 2.04 7.74 -5.00
N LEU A 18 1.48 6.53 -5.17
CA LEU A 18 1.98 5.29 -4.59
C LEU A 18 3.14 4.75 -5.42
N LYS A 19 4.29 5.43 -5.36
CA LYS A 19 5.50 4.97 -6.02
C LYS A 19 6.27 4.07 -5.08
N VAL A 20 6.14 2.76 -5.27
CA VAL A 20 6.91 1.79 -4.49
C VAL A 20 8.36 1.83 -4.97
N SER A 21 9.25 2.32 -4.11
CA SER A 21 10.70 2.38 -4.37
C SER A 21 11.42 1.11 -3.93
N GLY A 22 10.85 0.37 -2.98
CA GLY A 22 11.44 -0.86 -2.47
C GLY A 22 10.54 -1.54 -1.45
N THR A 23 10.74 -2.83 -1.26
CA THR A 23 9.99 -3.62 -0.28
C THR A 23 10.95 -4.54 0.46
N THR A 24 10.83 -4.58 1.78
CA THR A 24 11.49 -5.58 2.62
C THR A 24 10.44 -6.57 3.06
N TYR A 25 10.48 -7.77 2.46
CA TYR A 25 9.63 -8.88 2.89
C TYR A 25 10.39 -9.74 3.89
N ALA A 26 9.75 -10.02 5.02
CA ALA A 26 10.26 -10.91 6.06
C ALA A 26 9.13 -11.85 6.51
N SER A 27 9.49 -13.04 7.01
CA SER A 27 8.51 -13.97 7.59
C SER A 27 7.76 -13.32 8.77
N ASN A 28 8.48 -12.51 9.56
CA ASN A 28 7.91 -11.76 10.67
C ASN A 28 7.22 -10.47 10.17
N PRO A 29 5.91 -10.26 10.39
CA PRO A 29 5.18 -9.07 9.94
C PRO A 29 5.77 -7.75 10.48
N ALA A 30 6.29 -7.76 11.71
CA ALA A 30 6.92 -6.58 12.32
C ALA A 30 8.19 -6.10 11.59
N LEU A 31 8.85 -7.00 10.84
CA LEU A 31 10.05 -6.69 10.06
C LEU A 31 9.72 -6.35 8.60
N ARG A 32 8.44 -6.41 8.21
CA ARG A 32 8.04 -6.06 6.85
C ARG A 32 7.97 -4.55 6.71
N MET A 33 8.64 -4.06 5.67
CA MET A 33 8.70 -2.64 5.38
C MET A 33 8.39 -2.41 3.91
N LEU A 34 7.63 -1.35 3.63
CA LEU A 34 7.30 -0.91 2.29
C LEU A 34 7.79 0.52 2.14
N ILE A 35 8.61 0.76 1.13
CA ILE A 35 9.12 2.10 0.83
C ILE A 35 8.24 2.70 -0.25
N VAL A 36 7.38 3.64 0.12
CA VAL A 36 6.49 4.36 -0.79
C VAL A 36 6.90 5.83 -0.79
N ASP A 37 7.19 6.36 -1.98
CA ASP A 37 7.61 7.76 -2.14
C ASP A 37 8.83 8.15 -1.27
N GLY A 38 9.69 7.18 -0.98
CA GLY A 38 10.85 7.37 -0.09
C GLY A 38 10.53 7.28 1.41
N GLN A 39 9.26 7.11 1.80
CA GLN A 39 8.85 6.87 3.17
C GLN A 39 8.81 5.37 3.47
N VAL A 40 9.39 4.97 4.60
CA VAL A 40 9.36 3.59 5.09
C VAL A 40 8.10 3.39 5.92
N LEU A 41 7.23 2.49 5.46
CA LEU A 41 5.93 2.18 6.07
C LEU A 41 5.90 0.71 6.52
N GLN A 42 5.18 0.45 7.59
CA GLN A 42 5.02 -0.90 8.15
C GLN A 42 3.54 -1.33 8.14
N GLU A 43 3.30 -2.64 8.25
CA GLU A 43 1.95 -3.18 8.38
C GLU A 43 1.21 -2.50 9.54
N GLY A 44 0.03 -1.94 9.27
CA GLY A 44 -0.78 -1.20 10.23
C GLY A 44 -0.54 0.31 10.27
N GLN A 45 0.44 0.86 9.56
CA GLN A 45 0.65 2.32 9.46
C GLN A 45 -0.23 2.98 8.41
N ASP A 46 -0.51 4.26 8.62
CA ASP A 46 -1.13 5.12 7.64
C ASP A 46 -0.09 5.62 6.63
N ILE A 47 -0.34 5.35 5.34
CA ILE A 47 0.50 5.80 4.22
C ILE A 47 0.24 7.28 3.95
N ALA A 48 -1.03 7.68 4.01
CA ALA A 48 -1.49 9.04 3.79
C ALA A 48 -2.86 9.22 4.46
N PRO A 49 -3.39 10.46 4.58
CA PRO A 49 -4.72 10.69 5.14
C PRO A 49 -5.79 9.89 4.40
N GLY A 50 -6.45 8.97 5.10
CA GLY A 50 -7.47 8.10 4.52
C GLY A 50 -6.94 6.86 3.77
N LEU A 51 -5.62 6.64 3.76
CA LEU A 51 -4.96 5.47 3.18
C LEU A 51 -4.08 4.75 4.20
N LYS A 52 -4.44 3.51 4.51
CA LYS A 52 -3.74 2.66 5.49
C LYS A 52 -3.07 1.47 4.84
N LEU A 53 -1.87 1.14 5.28
CA LEU A 53 -1.20 -0.12 4.96
C LEU A 53 -1.73 -1.21 5.88
N GLU A 54 -2.47 -2.17 5.33
CA GLU A 54 -3.05 -3.23 6.12
C GLU A 54 -2.12 -4.43 6.24
N SER A 55 -1.52 -4.85 5.12
CA SER A 55 -0.55 -5.95 5.14
C SER A 55 0.44 -5.85 3.98
N ILE A 56 1.65 -6.38 4.17
CA ILE A 56 2.70 -6.48 3.16
C ILE A 56 2.87 -7.95 2.83
N GLY A 57 2.38 -8.35 1.67
CA GLY A 57 2.57 -9.71 1.14
C GLY A 57 3.86 -9.82 0.32
N PRO A 58 4.24 -11.05 -0.08
CA PRO A 58 5.43 -11.30 -0.91
C PRO A 58 5.25 -10.91 -2.38
N ARG A 59 4.01 -10.69 -2.85
CA ARG A 59 3.67 -10.34 -4.25
C ARG A 59 2.84 -9.06 -4.34
N GLY A 60 2.98 -8.15 -3.38
CA GLY A 60 2.17 -6.93 -3.28
C GLY A 60 1.72 -6.64 -1.87
N ALA A 61 1.42 -5.37 -1.61
CA ALA A 61 0.81 -4.90 -0.37
C ALA A 61 -0.71 -4.79 -0.48
N VAL A 62 -1.40 -4.92 0.65
CA VAL A 62 -2.82 -4.65 0.81
C VAL A 62 -2.95 -3.32 1.54
N ILE A 63 -3.65 -2.39 0.90
CA ILE A 63 -3.91 -1.05 1.43
C ILE A 63 -5.42 -0.83 1.52
N VAL A 64 -5.84 0.00 2.47
CA VAL A 64 -7.25 0.36 2.67
C VAL A 64 -7.38 1.86 2.45
N HIS A 65 -8.13 2.25 1.43
CA HIS A 65 -8.42 3.64 1.12
C HIS A 65 -9.91 3.91 1.32
N GLN A 66 -10.28 4.82 2.22
CA GLN A 66 -11.69 5.16 2.50
C GLN A 66 -12.60 3.93 2.73
N GLY A 67 -12.07 2.90 3.41
CA GLY A 67 -12.79 1.64 3.66
C GLY A 67 -12.74 0.62 2.51
N GLN A 68 -12.15 0.97 1.36
CA GLN A 68 -11.96 0.06 0.23
C GLN A 68 -10.58 -0.61 0.29
N ARG A 69 -10.57 -1.94 0.36
CA ARG A 69 -9.36 -2.77 0.26
C ARG A 69 -8.86 -2.87 -1.17
N LEU A 70 -7.62 -2.46 -1.38
CA LEU A 70 -6.95 -2.45 -2.68
C LEU A 70 -5.64 -3.23 -2.59
N ARG A 71 -5.33 -3.95 -3.66
CA ARG A 71 -4.02 -4.58 -3.80
C ARG A 71 -3.09 -3.66 -4.58
N LEU A 72 -1.97 -3.31 -3.96
CA LEU A 72 -0.88 -2.58 -4.58
C LEU A 72 0.19 -3.60 -5.03
N PRO A 73 0.20 -4.00 -6.33
CA PRO A 73 1.36 -4.70 -6.88
C PRO A 73 2.55 -3.74 -6.92
N TYR A 74 3.72 -4.26 -6.58
CA TYR A 74 5.01 -3.61 -6.78
C TYR A 74 5.83 -4.43 -7.78
#